data_AF-A0A378YLV6-F1
#
_entry.id   AF-A0A378YLV6-F1
#
_cell.length_a   1.000
_cell.length_b   1.000
_cell.length_c   1.000
_cell.angle_alpha   90.00
_cell.angle_beta   90.00
_cell.angle_gamma   90.00
#
_symmetry.space_group_name_H-M   'P 1'
#
loop_
_entity.id
_entity.type
_entity.pdbx_description
1 polymer ?
#
loop_
_entity_poly.entity_id
_entity_poly.type
_entity_poly.pdbx_seq_one_letter_code
_entity_poly.pdbx_strand_id
1 'polypeptide(L)' 'MNCPSCSWPSPASAVSGHRGVRYLRCVCGQWLIAVHGRVVGTAGGSTFTRTDVVNEIVGAKR' A
#
# COMPACT_ATOMS: atom_id res chain seq x y z
N MET A 1 2.64 -17.04 -0.67
CA MET A 1 1.57 -16.02 -0.58
C MET A 1 1.48 -15.36 -1.93
N ASN A 2 0.31 -15.32 -2.59
CA ASN A 2 0.17 -14.73 -3.92
C ASN A 2 -0.64 -13.43 -3.82
N CYS A 3 -0.29 -12.44 -4.64
CA CYS A 3 -1.11 -11.23 -4.75
C CYS A 3 -2.45 -11.58 -5.43
N PRO A 4 -3.61 -11.20 -4.87
CA PRO A 4 -4.91 -11.48 -5.49
C PRO A 4 -5.14 -10.70 -6.80
N SER A 5 -4.38 -9.64 -7.06
CA SER A 5 -4.56 -8.78 -8.24
C SER A 5 -3.78 -9.22 -9.47
N CYS A 6 -2.61 -9.84 -9.30
CA CYS A 6 -1.73 -10.20 -10.43
C CYS A 6 -1.19 -11.63 -10.35
N SER A 7 -1.61 -12.42 -9.35
CA SER A 7 -1.20 -13.81 -9.11
C SER A 7 0.31 -14.03 -8.93
N TRP A 8 1.10 -12.97 -8.86
CA TRP A 8 2.54 -13.08 -8.72
C TRP A 8 2.88 -13.74 -7.36
N PRO A 9 3.74 -14.77 -7.34
CA PRO A 9 4.21 -15.39 -6.10
C PRO A 9 5.02 -14.37 -5.31
N SER A 10 4.39 -13.79 -4.28
CA SER A 10 4.86 -12.58 -3.60
C SER A 10 6.36 -12.59 -3.31
N PRO A 11 7.17 -11.75 -3.98
CA PRO A 11 8.40 -11.26 -3.42
C PRO A 11 8.12 -9.85 -2.92
N ALA A 12 8.04 -9.67 -1.61
CA ALA A 12 7.87 -8.34 -1.07
C ALA A 12 8.70 -8.30 0.19
N SER A 13 9.91 -7.75 0.05
CA SER A 13 10.68 -7.26 1.18
C SER A 13 9.70 -6.57 2.13
N ALA A 14 9.62 -7.05 3.38
CA ALA A 14 8.81 -6.40 4.39
C ALA A 14 9.27 -4.95 4.45
N VAL A 15 8.42 -4.02 4.01
CA VAL A 15 8.77 -2.60 4.03
C VAL A 15 8.72 -2.11 5.47
N SER A 16 7.81 -2.68 6.26
CA SER A 16 7.72 -2.49 7.70
C SER A 16 6.91 -3.62 8.33
N GLY A 17 7.17 -3.90 9.61
CA GLY A 17 6.44 -4.89 10.39
C GLY A 17 6.27 -4.43 11.83
N HIS A 18 5.11 -4.72 12.40
CA HIS A 18 4.85 -4.52 13.82
C HIS A 18 4.15 -5.77 14.37
N ARG A 19 4.83 -6.48 15.26
CA ARG A 19 4.41 -7.79 15.79
C ARG A 19 4.14 -8.78 14.65
N GLY A 20 2.98 -9.44 14.65
CA GLY A 20 2.57 -10.41 13.64
C GLY A 20 2.15 -9.79 12.30
N VAL A 21 2.08 -8.47 12.19
CA VAL A 21 1.62 -7.75 10.99
C VAL A 21 2.82 -7.33 10.14
N ARG A 22 2.75 -7.61 8.83
CA ARG A 22 3.74 -7.19 7.82
C ARG A 22 3.04 -6.43 6.70
N TYR A 23 3.63 -5.31 6.30
CA TYR A 23 3.21 -4.55 5.12
C TYR A 23 4.16 -4.85 3.97
N LEU A 24 3.58 -5.29 2.87
CA LEU A 24 4.28 -5.85 1.71
C LEU A 24 3.87 -5.05 0.47
N ARG A 25 4.81 -4.81 -0.45
CA ARG A 25 4.50 -4.18 -1.74
C ARG A 25 4.66 -5.20 -2.86
N CYS A 26 3.58 -5.46 -3.59
CA CYS A 26 3.63 -6.31 -4.77
C CYS A 26 4.23 -5.55 -5.95
N VAL A 27 4.86 -6.27 -6.88
CA VAL A 27 5.41 -5.72 -8.13
C VAL A 27 4.37 -5.11 -9.06
N CYS A 28 3.08 -5.47 -8.91
CA CYS A 28 1.98 -4.80 -9.62
C CYS A 28 1.59 -3.44 -9.01
N GLY A 29 2.27 -3.00 -7.94
CA GLY A 29 2.03 -1.73 -7.28
C GLY A 29 1.06 -1.79 -6.09
N GLN A 30 0.40 -2.93 -5.87
CA GLN A 30 -0.54 -3.12 -4.75
C GLN A 30 0.18 -3.27 -3.41
N TRP A 31 -0.42 -2.72 -2.35
CA TRP A 31 -0.03 -2.96 -0.97
C TRP A 31 -0.80 -4.15 -0.40
N LEU A 32 -0.08 -5.08 0.24
CA LEU A 32 -0.64 -6.26 0.87
C LEU A 32 -0.37 -6.20 2.38
N ILE A 33 -1.37 -6.59 3.17
CA ILE A 33 -1.26 -6.72 4.62
C ILE A 33 -1.25 -8.21 4.95
N ALA A 34 -0.21 -8.64 5.65
CA ALA A 34 -0.03 -10.02 6.07
C ALA A 34 -0.02 -10.13 7.60
N VAL A 35 -0.72 -11.13 8.13
CA VAL A 35 -0.72 -11.48 9.56
C VAL A 35 -0.27 -12.92 9.71
N HIS A 36 0.76 -13.16 10.52
CA HIS A 36 1.34 -14.50 10.74
C HIS A 36 1.65 -15.27 9.44
N GLY A 37 2.10 -14.58 8.39
CA GLY A 37 2.42 -15.22 7.11
C GLY A 37 1.21 -15.56 6.23
N ARG A 38 0.02 -15.02 6.52
CA ARG A 38 -1.16 -15.05 5.64
C ARG A 38 -1.59 -13.66 5.19
N VAL A 39 -1.82 -13.45 3.89
CA VAL A 39 -2.38 -12.18 3.37
C VAL A 39 -3.82 -12.10 3.83
N VAL A 40 -4.16 -11.05 4.56
CA VAL A 40 -5.51 -10.82 5.10
C VAL A 40 -6.26 -9.73 4.34
N GLY A 41 -5.56 -8.94 3.52
CA GLY A 41 -6.18 -7.92 2.68
C GLY A 41 -5.18 -7.15 1.83
N THR A 42 -5.73 -6.32 0.95
CA THR A 42 -5.01 -5.26 0.24
C THR A 42 -5.30 -3.91 0.89
N ALA A 43 -4.35 -2.98 0.88
CA ALA A 43 -4.69 -1.61 1.25
C ALA A 43 -5.53 -1.00 0.10
N GLY A 44 -6.70 -0.45 0.44
CA GLY A 44 -7.50 0.31 -0.52
C GLY A 44 -6.81 1.61 -0.94
N GLY A 45 -7.40 2.32 -1.91
CA GLY A 45 -6.98 3.68 -2.24
C GLY A 45 -7.09 4.57 -1.00
N SER A 46 -6.08 5.38 -0.72
CA SER A 46 -6.14 6.36 0.36
C SER A 46 -6.91 7.60 -0.09
N THR A 47 -7.86 8.06 0.72
CA THR A 47 -8.41 9.43 0.62
C THR A 47 -7.44 10.48 1.14
N PHE A 48 -6.28 10.05 1.65
CA PHE A 48 -5.06 10.85 1.73
C PHE A 48 -4.51 11.12 0.32
N THR A 49 -5.38 11.56 -0.59
CA THR A 49 -4.98 12.18 -1.83
C THR A 49 -4.35 13.50 -1.45
N ARG A 50 -3.18 13.75 -2.01
CA ARG A 50 -2.48 15.02 -2.00
C ARG A 50 -3.36 16.05 -2.70
N THR A 51 -4.45 16.50 -2.05
CA THR A 51 -5.23 17.65 -2.51
C THR A 51 -4.23 18.77 -2.56
N ASP A 52 -3.93 19.16 -3.79
CA ASP A 52 -2.80 19.94 -4.25
C ASP A 52 -2.10 20.78 -3.17
N VAL A 53 -1.16 20.18 -2.44
CA VAL A 53 -0.30 20.93 -1.50
C VAL A 53 0.36 22.09 -2.22
N VAL A 54 0.66 21.90 -3.51
CA VAL A 54 1.16 22.97 -4.37
C VAL A 54 0.12 24.09 -4.51
N ASN A 55 -1.16 23.82 -4.81
CA ASN A 55 -2.20 24.86 -4.89
C ASN A 55 -2.46 25.54 -3.55
N GLU A 56 -2.37 24.80 -2.45
CA GLU A 56 -2.49 25.35 -1.09
C GLU A 56 -1.31 26.29 -0.76
N ILE A 57 -0.08 25.88 -1.06
CA ILE A 57 1.14 26.68 -0.85
C ILE A 57 1.16 27.92 -1.75
N VAL A 58 0.75 27.79 -3.02
CA VAL A 58 0.77 28.92 -3.97
C VAL A 58 -0.49 29.79 -3.90
N GLY A 59 -1.46 29.45 -3.03
CA GLY A 59 -2.68 30.25 -2.81
C GLY A 59 -3.57 30.38 -4.06
N ALA A 60 -3.48 29.46 -5.02
CA ALA A 60 -4.24 29.55 -6.27
C ALA A 60 -5.67 29.04 -6.08
N LYS A 61 -6.56 29.91 -5.58
CA LYS A 61 -8.02 29.74 -5.75
C LYS A 61 -8.40 30.22 -7.15
N ARG A 62 -9.06 29.36 -7.93
CA ARG A 62 -9.93 29.81 -9.03
C ARG A 62 -11.21 30.38 -8.45
#